data_AF-A0AAN4WG95-F1
#
_entry.id   AF-A0AAN4WG95-F1
#
_cell.length_a   1.000
_cell.length_b   1.000
_cell.length_c   1.000
_cell.angle_alpha   90.00
_cell.angle_beta   90.00
_cell.angle_gamma   90.00
#
_symmetry.space_group_name_H-M   'P 1'
#
loop_
_entity.id
_entity.type
_entity.pdbx_description
1 polymer ?
#
loop_
_entity_poly.entity_id
_entity_poly.type
_entity_poly.pdbx_seq_one_letter_code
_entity_poly.pdbx_strand_id
1 'polypeptide(L)'
;MEYPSVEALMKQIRDWAEEEDYDAIIEVLPELKTPGQYYEAVLCVAYAYLNQGFYHDAEEWLRKVEDQGRESGVWNYRLAVALMHQMRLEEALPYAERAVTVEAGYPWGWLVYSKLLYGCQRTEEALEAAKKGLVLMPGDEEFTSLIEDISNGLSFFEVTGVEEDDGKVENGEEKAGTFCGSVLLNSVSFDVDKVMADLKTEWGIEPSDKPGDMASDDASADESTRVFYLGETLVAISLMPARVPGGEAEYYAETNYMWPKAVEVTKTHKAHVLVAVLAHGLTPVEAGKLHVKVIATCLKQPNAIGVYVSGTVFQPEFYIEVANMMKEDEENLPVLTWVYLGLYRSEEGNNIYTYGMTAFGKEEIEILGSKHNFPELQRFMLEIAYYVIGSDVTLREGETLSVSEEQKFPITRSRGGAVEGMTLKIEY
;
A
#
# COMPACT_ATOMS: atom_id res chain seq x y z
N MET A 1 27.40 5.77 10.39
CA MET A 1 28.38 5.48 11.46
C MET A 1 29.67 4.98 10.79
N GLU A 2 30.86 5.50 11.12
CA GLU A 2 32.10 5.01 10.50
C GLU A 2 32.57 3.71 11.18
N TYR A 3 32.36 2.57 10.52
CA TYR A 3 32.85 1.29 10.98
C TYR A 3 34.37 1.18 10.74
N PRO A 4 35.18 0.74 11.73
CA PRO A 4 36.63 0.79 11.63
C PRO A 4 37.23 -0.22 10.63
N SER A 5 36.44 -1.21 10.16
CA SER A 5 36.79 -2.14 9.09
C SER A 5 35.55 -2.88 8.57
N VAL A 6 35.67 -3.53 7.40
CA VAL A 6 34.64 -4.45 6.84
C VAL A 6 34.33 -5.58 7.82
N GLU A 7 35.35 -6.11 8.50
CA GLU A 7 35.19 -7.19 9.47
C GLU A 7 34.38 -6.73 10.71
N ALA A 8 34.61 -5.49 11.18
CA ALA A 8 33.86 -4.91 12.27
C ALA A 8 32.39 -4.64 11.88
N LEU A 9 32.17 -4.12 10.66
CA LEU A 9 30.82 -3.95 10.10
C LEU A 9 30.08 -5.28 10.02
N MET A 10 30.71 -6.32 9.45
CA MET A 10 30.10 -7.64 9.31
C MET A 10 29.81 -8.30 10.66
N LYS A 11 30.66 -8.07 11.66
CA LYS A 11 30.38 -8.54 13.02
C LYS A 11 29.14 -7.83 13.59
N GLN A 12 29.07 -6.51 13.47
CA GLN A 12 27.94 -5.74 13.97
C GLN A 12 26.62 -6.17 13.30
N ILE A 13 26.62 -6.37 11.99
CA ILE A 13 25.44 -6.86 11.25
C ILE A 13 24.97 -8.23 11.75
N ARG A 14 25.90 -9.13 12.10
CA ARG A 14 25.55 -10.43 12.68
C ARG A 14 25.00 -10.30 14.09
N ASP A 15 25.61 -9.45 14.92
CA ASP A 15 25.14 -9.19 16.27
C ASP A 15 23.68 -8.65 16.22
N TRP A 16 23.37 -7.73 15.29
CA TRP A 16 22.00 -7.25 15.07
C TRP A 16 21.05 -8.31 14.52
N ALA A 17 21.52 -9.22 13.65
CA ALA A 17 20.69 -10.31 13.15
C ALA A 17 20.32 -11.32 14.25
N GLU A 18 21.22 -11.53 15.22
CA GLU A 18 20.94 -12.35 16.41
C GLU A 18 20.00 -11.64 17.39
N GLU A 19 20.06 -10.30 17.46
CA GLU A 19 19.17 -9.46 18.27
C GLU A 19 17.82 -9.17 17.59
N GLU A 20 17.64 -9.60 16.34
CA GLU A 20 16.50 -9.25 15.47
C GLU A 20 16.29 -7.73 15.31
N ASP A 21 17.38 -6.95 15.37
CA ASP A 21 17.38 -5.51 15.13
C ASP A 21 17.44 -5.22 13.63
N TYR A 22 16.31 -5.43 12.96
CA TYR A 22 16.16 -5.31 11.52
C TYR A 22 16.40 -3.87 11.02
N ASP A 23 15.99 -2.87 11.81
CA ASP A 23 16.19 -1.46 11.48
C ASP A 23 17.68 -1.12 11.43
N ALA A 24 18.45 -1.54 12.44
CA ALA A 24 19.89 -1.32 12.46
C ALA A 24 20.62 -2.04 11.31
N ILE A 25 20.16 -3.22 10.90
CA ILE A 25 20.69 -3.91 9.71
C ILE A 25 20.44 -3.09 8.44
N ILE A 26 19.27 -2.47 8.30
CA ILE A 26 18.93 -1.66 7.11
C ILE A 26 19.70 -0.33 7.11
N GLU A 27 20.07 0.23 8.26
CA GLU A 27 20.88 1.46 8.31
C GLU A 27 22.26 1.32 7.64
N VAL A 28 22.75 0.10 7.36
CA VAL A 28 24.06 -0.13 6.71
C VAL A 28 24.05 0.06 5.19
N LEU A 29 22.87 0.24 4.57
CA LEU A 29 22.74 0.37 3.11
C LEU A 29 23.70 1.37 2.46
N PRO A 30 23.96 2.57 3.03
CA PRO A 30 24.90 3.53 2.44
C PRO A 30 26.34 3.00 2.30
N GLU A 31 26.72 2.01 3.10
CA GLU A 31 28.04 1.37 3.07
C GLU A 31 28.14 0.30 1.97
N LEU A 32 27.01 -0.22 1.47
CA LEU A 32 26.94 -1.30 0.48
C LEU A 32 27.02 -0.80 -0.97
N LYS A 33 27.92 0.14 -1.26
CA LYS A 33 28.08 0.75 -2.61
C LYS A 33 28.47 -0.27 -3.69
N THR A 34 29.10 -1.37 -3.28
CA THR A 34 29.47 -2.50 -4.14
C THR A 34 28.95 -3.80 -3.53
N PRO A 35 27.65 -4.14 -3.71
CA PRO A 35 26.97 -5.22 -3.01
C PRO A 35 27.70 -6.58 -3.10
N GLY A 36 28.30 -6.88 -4.26
CA GLY A 36 29.06 -8.12 -4.46
C GLY A 36 30.30 -8.29 -3.57
N GLN A 37 30.86 -7.20 -3.00
CA GLN A 37 31.95 -7.31 -2.02
C GLN A 37 31.45 -7.62 -0.60
N TYR A 38 30.15 -7.45 -0.38
CA TYR A 38 29.48 -7.56 0.92
C TYR A 38 28.34 -8.58 0.86
N TYR A 39 28.57 -9.72 0.20
CA TYR A 39 27.55 -10.74 -0.03
C TYR A 39 26.79 -11.14 1.25
N GLU A 40 27.50 -11.39 2.34
CA GLU A 40 26.89 -11.72 3.63
C GLU A 40 26.03 -10.58 4.19
N ALA A 41 26.46 -9.32 4.04
CA ALA A 41 25.67 -8.16 4.47
C ALA A 41 24.38 -8.04 3.65
N VAL A 42 24.46 -8.24 2.32
CA VAL A 42 23.30 -8.24 1.44
C VAL A 42 22.30 -9.32 1.86
N LEU A 43 22.79 -10.50 2.23
CA LEU A 43 21.95 -11.55 2.78
C LEU A 43 21.26 -11.10 4.08
N CYS A 44 21.97 -10.48 5.01
CA CYS A 44 21.39 -9.95 6.25
C CYS A 44 20.36 -8.84 6.00
N VAL A 45 20.62 -7.93 5.05
CA VAL A 45 19.66 -6.91 4.62
C VAL A 45 18.40 -7.55 4.04
N ALA A 46 18.54 -8.52 3.15
CA ALA A 46 17.39 -9.26 2.62
C ALA A 46 16.62 -9.98 3.74
N TYR A 47 17.32 -10.54 4.73
CA TYR A 47 16.69 -11.13 5.90
C TYR A 47 15.88 -10.12 6.71
N ALA A 48 16.44 -8.93 6.97
CA ALA A 48 15.74 -7.85 7.66
C ALA A 48 14.48 -7.41 6.88
N TYR A 49 14.59 -7.23 5.57
CA TYR A 49 13.46 -6.88 4.72
C TYR A 49 12.36 -7.94 4.70
N LEU A 50 12.72 -9.22 4.57
CA LEU A 50 11.75 -10.33 4.58
C LEU A 50 10.96 -10.40 5.88
N ASN A 51 11.61 -10.24 7.04
CA ASN A 51 10.93 -10.28 8.33
C ASN A 51 10.05 -9.05 8.60
N GLN A 52 10.30 -7.94 7.91
CA GLN A 52 9.49 -6.73 7.97
C GLN A 52 8.42 -6.64 6.86
N GLY A 53 8.34 -7.64 5.97
CA GLY A 53 7.36 -7.66 4.88
C GLY A 53 7.74 -6.86 3.63
N PHE A 54 8.98 -6.35 3.53
CA PHE A 54 9.48 -5.59 2.39
C PHE A 54 10.02 -6.51 1.28
N TYR A 55 9.12 -7.25 0.62
CA TYR A 55 9.50 -8.35 -0.28
C TYR A 55 10.19 -7.89 -1.58
N HIS A 56 9.83 -6.74 -2.17
CA HIS A 56 10.53 -6.28 -3.37
C HIS A 56 11.92 -5.72 -3.04
N ASP A 57 12.09 -5.01 -1.93
CA ASP A 57 13.42 -4.56 -1.48
C ASP A 57 14.34 -5.77 -1.24
N ALA A 58 13.82 -6.83 -0.60
CA ALA A 58 14.55 -8.08 -0.45
C ALA A 58 14.96 -8.66 -1.81
N GLU A 59 14.04 -8.74 -2.77
CA GLU A 59 14.35 -9.19 -4.14
C GLU A 59 15.42 -8.32 -4.82
N GLU A 60 15.26 -7.00 -4.78
CA GLU A 60 16.17 -6.05 -5.43
C GLU A 60 17.61 -6.26 -4.92
N TRP A 61 17.76 -6.38 -3.60
CA TRP A 61 19.06 -6.63 -2.97
C TRP A 61 19.61 -8.01 -3.29
N LEU A 62 18.78 -9.06 -3.27
CA LEU A 62 19.21 -10.41 -3.62
C LEU A 62 19.68 -10.50 -5.07
N ARG A 63 18.99 -9.84 -6.01
CA ARG A 63 19.38 -9.82 -7.43
C ARG A 63 20.72 -9.14 -7.68
N LYS A 64 21.12 -8.15 -6.88
CA LYS A 64 22.45 -7.49 -6.98
C LYS A 64 23.62 -8.45 -6.74
N VAL A 65 23.39 -9.60 -6.11
CA VAL A 65 24.41 -10.61 -5.81
C VAL A 65 24.10 -11.99 -6.42
N GLU A 66 23.22 -12.05 -7.43
CA GLU A 66 22.72 -13.29 -8.00
C GLU A 66 23.82 -14.23 -8.51
N ASP A 67 24.86 -13.69 -9.17
CA ASP A 67 25.97 -14.51 -9.69
C ASP A 67 26.70 -15.29 -8.58
N GLN A 68 26.78 -14.74 -7.36
CA GLN A 68 27.34 -15.41 -6.19
C GLN A 68 26.29 -16.27 -5.49
N GLY A 69 25.06 -15.77 -5.42
CA GLY A 69 23.98 -16.36 -4.65
C GLY A 69 23.37 -17.63 -5.23
N ARG A 70 23.45 -17.83 -6.56
CA ARG A 70 22.88 -19.03 -7.22
C ARG A 70 23.41 -20.35 -6.68
N GLU A 71 24.62 -20.37 -6.12
CA GLU A 71 25.24 -21.54 -5.49
C GLU A 71 25.00 -21.65 -3.97
N SER A 72 24.16 -20.78 -3.40
CA SER A 72 23.83 -20.75 -1.97
C SER A 72 22.39 -21.17 -1.72
N GLY A 73 22.17 -22.15 -0.84
CA GLY A 73 20.83 -22.60 -0.46
C GLY A 73 20.02 -21.47 0.19
N VAL A 74 20.65 -20.76 1.13
CA VAL A 74 20.05 -19.61 1.85
C VAL A 74 19.64 -18.48 0.90
N TRP A 75 20.47 -18.11 -0.08
CA TRP A 75 20.11 -17.07 -1.04
C TRP A 75 18.92 -17.49 -1.92
N ASN A 76 18.95 -18.71 -2.46
CA ASN A 76 17.86 -19.23 -3.28
C ASN A 76 16.55 -19.32 -2.48
N TYR A 77 16.63 -19.73 -1.20
CA TYR A 77 15.50 -19.74 -0.27
C TYR A 77 14.93 -18.32 -0.09
N ARG A 78 15.77 -17.33 0.25
CA ARG A 78 15.31 -15.95 0.49
C ARG A 78 14.69 -15.31 -0.74
N LEU A 79 15.26 -15.56 -1.93
CA LEU A 79 14.69 -15.05 -3.17
C LEU A 79 13.36 -15.73 -3.49
N ALA A 80 13.24 -17.05 -3.27
CA ALA A 80 11.99 -17.76 -3.44
C ALA A 80 10.90 -17.24 -2.51
N VAL A 81 11.22 -16.93 -1.24
CA VAL A 81 10.28 -16.30 -0.30
C VAL A 81 9.87 -14.92 -0.81
N ALA A 82 10.81 -14.06 -1.20
CA ALA A 82 10.51 -12.73 -1.72
C ALA A 82 9.55 -12.76 -2.92
N LEU A 83 9.79 -13.68 -3.87
CA LEU A 83 8.94 -13.86 -5.05
C LEU A 83 7.58 -14.50 -4.72
N MET A 84 7.54 -15.46 -3.79
CA MET A 84 6.30 -16.12 -3.36
C MET A 84 5.33 -15.11 -2.73
N HIS A 85 5.82 -14.23 -1.87
CA HIS A 85 5.00 -13.18 -1.24
C HIS A 85 4.56 -12.07 -2.21
N GLN A 86 5.12 -12.03 -3.42
CA GLN A 86 4.64 -11.22 -4.54
C GLN A 86 3.76 -12.03 -5.51
N MET A 87 3.30 -13.22 -5.11
CA MET A 87 2.49 -14.14 -5.93
C MET A 87 3.09 -14.56 -7.29
N ARG A 88 4.41 -14.44 -7.44
CA ARG A 88 5.18 -14.88 -8.61
C ARG A 88 5.61 -16.34 -8.47
N LEU A 89 4.64 -17.24 -8.27
CA LEU A 89 4.87 -18.63 -7.87
C LEU A 89 5.70 -19.43 -8.89
N GLU A 90 5.39 -19.29 -10.18
CA GLU A 90 6.10 -19.99 -11.27
C GLU A 90 7.55 -19.54 -11.39
N GLU A 91 7.83 -18.26 -11.11
CA GLU A 91 9.19 -17.71 -11.10
C GLU A 91 9.96 -18.13 -9.85
N ALA A 92 9.29 -18.19 -8.69
CA ALA A 92 9.88 -18.56 -7.42
C ALA A 92 10.28 -20.05 -7.36
N LEU A 93 9.48 -20.93 -7.97
CA LEU A 93 9.61 -22.38 -7.85
C LEU A 93 11.01 -22.92 -8.23
N PRO A 94 11.64 -22.53 -9.37
CA PRO A 94 13.00 -22.96 -9.70
C PRO A 94 14.05 -22.55 -8.65
N TYR A 95 13.87 -21.41 -7.97
CA TYR A 95 14.78 -20.99 -6.90
C TYR A 95 14.58 -21.85 -5.66
N ALA A 96 13.34 -22.14 -5.27
CA ALA A 96 13.06 -23.04 -4.14
C ALA A 96 13.58 -24.47 -4.37
N GLU A 97 13.40 -25.01 -5.59
CA GLU A 97 13.98 -26.30 -5.98
C GLU A 97 15.51 -26.28 -5.89
N ARG A 98 16.14 -25.19 -6.35
CA ARG A 98 17.60 -25.03 -6.24
C ARG A 98 18.05 -24.93 -4.78
N ALA A 99 17.29 -24.25 -3.92
CA ALA A 99 17.62 -24.12 -2.50
C ALA A 99 17.81 -25.49 -1.83
N VAL A 100 16.85 -26.40 -2.03
CA VAL A 100 16.90 -27.76 -1.48
C VAL A 100 17.87 -28.68 -2.21
N THR A 101 18.20 -28.39 -3.47
CA THR A 101 19.20 -29.15 -4.24
C THR A 101 20.63 -28.81 -3.82
N VAL A 102 20.90 -27.52 -3.62
CA VAL A 102 22.22 -27.01 -3.23
C VAL A 102 22.50 -27.30 -1.76
N GLU A 103 21.51 -27.13 -0.88
CA GLU A 103 21.68 -27.23 0.56
C GLU A 103 20.54 -28.01 1.20
N ALA A 104 20.45 -29.31 0.87
CA ALA A 104 19.39 -30.19 1.35
C ALA A 104 19.28 -30.32 2.88
N GLY A 105 20.33 -29.93 3.62
CA GLY A 105 20.35 -29.93 5.09
C GLY A 105 19.75 -28.69 5.73
N TYR A 106 19.41 -27.65 4.96
CA TYR A 106 18.77 -26.43 5.46
C TYR A 106 17.23 -26.62 5.46
N PRO A 107 16.58 -26.72 6.63
CA PRO A 107 15.15 -27.10 6.70
C PRO A 107 14.24 -26.09 6.00
N TRP A 108 14.48 -24.80 6.17
CA TRP A 108 13.59 -23.75 5.67
C TRP A 108 13.51 -23.69 4.13
N GLY A 109 14.53 -24.18 3.43
CA GLY A 109 14.45 -24.42 1.98
C GLY A 109 13.34 -25.40 1.59
N TRP A 110 13.15 -26.47 2.37
CA TRP A 110 12.05 -27.43 2.17
C TRP A 110 10.69 -26.84 2.49
N LEU A 111 10.61 -25.91 3.45
CA LEU A 111 9.37 -25.23 3.81
C LEU A 111 8.84 -24.40 2.64
N VAL A 112 9.68 -23.50 2.08
CA VAL A 112 9.27 -22.66 0.94
C VAL A 112 9.03 -23.50 -0.31
N TYR A 113 9.82 -24.55 -0.54
CA TYR A 113 9.64 -25.44 -1.70
C TYR A 113 8.30 -26.19 -1.63
N SER A 114 7.92 -26.68 -0.45
CA SER A 114 6.61 -27.28 -0.23
C SER A 114 5.47 -26.29 -0.49
N LYS A 115 5.55 -25.08 0.07
CA LYS A 115 4.53 -24.04 -0.12
C LYS A 115 4.36 -23.72 -1.61
N LEU A 116 5.46 -23.50 -2.34
CA LEU A 116 5.42 -23.21 -3.78
C LEU A 116 4.90 -24.36 -4.65
N LEU A 117 5.27 -25.62 -4.33
CA LEU A 117 4.69 -26.78 -4.99
C LEU A 117 3.18 -26.83 -4.78
N TYR A 118 2.71 -26.52 -3.57
CA TYR A 118 1.28 -26.49 -3.27
C TYR A 118 0.54 -25.41 -4.07
N GLY A 119 1.07 -24.19 -4.09
CA GLY A 119 0.52 -23.09 -4.90
C GLY A 119 0.51 -23.39 -6.41
N CYS A 120 1.50 -24.14 -6.91
CA CYS A 120 1.55 -24.64 -8.29
C CYS A 120 0.70 -25.90 -8.53
N GLN A 121 -0.23 -26.24 -7.61
CA GLN A 121 -1.15 -27.39 -7.70
C GLN A 121 -0.45 -28.76 -7.77
N ARG A 122 0.76 -28.88 -7.19
CA ARG A 122 1.55 -30.13 -7.09
C ARG A 122 1.48 -30.71 -5.67
N THR A 123 0.27 -31.02 -5.21
CA THR A 123 -0.05 -31.36 -3.81
C THR A 123 0.74 -32.54 -3.25
N GLU A 124 0.87 -33.65 -4.00
CA GLU A 124 1.61 -34.81 -3.51
C GLU A 124 3.10 -34.51 -3.31
N GLU A 125 3.69 -33.73 -4.21
CA GLU A 125 5.10 -33.32 -4.13
C GLU A 125 5.32 -32.33 -3.00
N ALA A 126 4.38 -31.41 -2.77
CA ALA A 126 4.40 -30.50 -1.63
C ALA A 126 4.44 -31.28 -0.31
N LEU A 127 3.55 -32.26 -0.13
CA LEU A 127 3.53 -33.11 1.06
C LEU A 127 4.84 -33.91 1.23
N GLU A 128 5.47 -34.36 0.14
CA GLU A 128 6.78 -35.02 0.20
C GLU A 128 7.89 -34.05 0.63
N ALA A 129 7.90 -32.83 0.10
CA ALA A 129 8.84 -31.78 0.46
C ALA A 129 8.70 -31.37 1.94
N ALA A 130 7.48 -31.14 2.42
CA ALA A 130 7.25 -30.81 3.83
C ALA A 130 7.72 -31.94 4.76
N LYS A 131 7.47 -33.21 4.41
CA LYS A 131 7.96 -34.37 5.17
C LYS A 131 9.49 -34.44 5.21
N LYS A 132 10.18 -34.08 4.12
CA LYS A 132 11.65 -34.01 4.10
C LYS A 132 12.16 -32.94 5.06
N GLY A 133 11.54 -31.76 5.09
CA GLY A 133 11.85 -30.72 6.07
C GLY A 133 11.61 -31.15 7.52
N LEU A 134 10.47 -31.78 7.80
CA LEU A 134 10.14 -32.31 9.13
C LEU A 134 11.13 -33.39 9.62
N VAL A 135 11.72 -34.18 8.72
CA VAL A 135 12.77 -35.14 9.08
C VAL A 135 14.04 -34.43 9.59
N LEU A 136 14.33 -33.24 9.07
CA LEU A 136 15.47 -32.42 9.53
C LEU A 136 15.17 -31.72 10.86
N MET A 137 13.91 -31.38 11.11
CA MET A 137 13.43 -30.72 12.33
C MET A 137 12.25 -31.50 12.96
N PRO A 138 12.49 -32.66 13.61
CA PRO A 138 11.41 -33.48 14.14
C PRO A 138 10.59 -32.74 15.22
N GLY A 139 9.27 -32.64 15.00
CA GLY A 139 8.35 -31.99 15.94
C GLY A 139 8.19 -30.49 15.76
N ASP A 140 8.75 -29.92 14.69
CA ASP A 140 8.56 -28.52 14.32
C ASP A 140 7.09 -28.23 13.96
N GLU A 141 6.53 -27.18 14.55
CA GLU A 141 5.11 -26.83 14.43
C GLU A 141 4.76 -26.33 13.03
N GLU A 142 5.64 -25.55 12.39
CA GLU A 142 5.42 -25.02 11.03
C GLU A 142 5.29 -26.15 10.01
N PHE A 143 6.20 -27.11 10.03
CA PHE A 143 6.10 -28.28 9.14
C PHE A 143 4.88 -29.16 9.46
N THR A 144 4.53 -29.30 10.74
CA THR A 144 3.38 -30.10 11.15
C THR A 144 2.07 -29.47 10.68
N SER A 145 1.88 -28.17 10.90
CA SER A 145 0.73 -27.41 10.41
C SER A 145 0.66 -27.45 8.89
N LEU A 146 1.77 -27.17 8.20
CA LEU A 146 1.82 -27.19 6.73
C LEU A 146 1.35 -28.54 6.15
N ILE A 147 1.77 -29.66 6.73
CA ILE A 147 1.33 -31.00 6.31
C ILE A 147 -0.16 -31.20 6.58
N GLU A 148 -0.65 -30.79 7.75
CA GLU A 148 -2.05 -30.89 8.14
C GLU A 148 -2.95 -30.04 7.24
N ASP A 149 -2.60 -28.77 7.03
CA ASP A 149 -3.34 -27.80 6.23
C ASP A 149 -3.42 -28.21 4.76
N ILE A 150 -2.30 -28.65 4.17
CA ILE A 150 -2.29 -29.22 2.81
C ILE A 150 -3.13 -30.50 2.75
N SER A 151 -3.05 -31.37 3.76
CA SER A 151 -3.83 -32.62 3.79
C SER A 151 -5.34 -32.39 3.94
N ASN A 152 -5.72 -31.31 4.63
CA ASN A 152 -7.11 -30.87 4.79
C ASN A 152 -7.63 -30.13 3.54
N GLY A 153 -6.77 -29.83 2.57
CA GLY A 153 -7.13 -29.15 1.33
C GLY A 153 -7.48 -27.68 1.55
N LEU A 154 -6.85 -27.02 2.54
CA LEU A 154 -6.99 -25.58 2.74
C LEU A 154 -6.43 -24.82 1.53
N SER A 155 -6.96 -23.64 1.23
CA SER A 155 -6.46 -22.80 0.14
C SER A 155 -4.98 -22.41 0.34
N PHE A 156 -4.29 -22.02 -0.73
CA PHE A 156 -2.91 -21.56 -0.64
C PHE A 156 -2.76 -20.38 0.34
N PHE A 157 -3.71 -19.46 0.35
CA PHE A 157 -3.78 -18.37 1.32
C PHE A 157 -3.89 -18.89 2.75
N GLU A 158 -4.83 -19.80 3.04
CA GLU A 158 -5.00 -20.35 4.38
C GLU A 158 -3.75 -21.11 4.87
N VAL A 159 -3.00 -21.75 3.96
CA VAL A 159 -1.76 -22.49 4.26
C VAL A 159 -0.57 -21.57 4.50
N THR A 160 -0.50 -20.42 3.83
CA THR A 160 0.72 -19.61 3.75
C THR A 160 0.61 -18.22 4.34
N GLY A 161 -0.62 -17.71 4.50
CA GLY A 161 -0.90 -16.30 4.76
C GLY A 161 -0.61 -15.38 3.58
N VAL A 162 -0.26 -15.92 2.40
CA VAL A 162 0.02 -15.15 1.19
C VAL A 162 -1.28 -15.00 0.39
N GLU A 163 -1.81 -13.78 0.35
CA GLU A 163 -2.99 -13.47 -0.47
C GLU A 163 -2.61 -13.44 -1.95
N GLU A 164 -3.54 -13.88 -2.81
CA GLU A 164 -3.41 -13.59 -4.25
C GLU A 164 -3.27 -12.08 -4.41
N ASP A 165 -2.31 -11.65 -5.24
CA ASP A 165 -2.16 -10.25 -5.61
C ASP A 165 -3.44 -9.84 -6.34
N ASP A 166 -4.39 -9.31 -5.57
CA ASP A 166 -5.63 -8.73 -6.08
C ASP A 166 -5.37 -7.37 -6.73
N GLY A 167 -4.09 -7.02 -6.91
CA GLY A 167 -3.62 -5.77 -7.45
C GLY A 167 -3.77 -4.61 -6.46
N LYS A 168 -4.11 -4.87 -5.18
CA LYS A 168 -4.30 -3.78 -4.21
C LYS A 168 -3.04 -3.42 -3.45
N VAL A 169 -2.00 -4.26 -3.40
CA VAL A 169 -0.82 -4.01 -2.55
C VAL A 169 0.48 -4.36 -3.28
N GLU A 170 1.39 -3.39 -3.42
CA GLU A 170 2.78 -3.57 -3.88
C GLU A 170 3.70 -3.03 -2.76
N ASN A 171 4.69 -3.80 -2.30
CA ASN A 171 5.56 -3.44 -1.15
C ASN A 171 4.90 -3.34 0.23
N GLY A 172 3.72 -3.94 0.45
CA GLY A 172 2.97 -3.70 1.68
C GLY A 172 2.29 -2.32 1.72
N GLU A 173 2.30 -1.59 0.60
CA GLU A 173 1.59 -0.33 0.40
C GLU A 173 0.50 -0.51 -0.67
N GLU A 174 -0.60 0.25 -0.58
CA GLU A 174 -1.66 0.19 -1.60
C GLU A 174 -1.10 0.51 -2.99
N LYS A 175 -1.41 -0.33 -3.99
CA LYS A 175 -0.98 -0.11 -5.38
C LYS A 175 -1.55 1.21 -5.88
N ALA A 176 -0.67 2.08 -6.34
CA ALA A 176 -1.03 3.36 -6.93
C ALA A 176 -2.10 3.19 -8.01
N GLY A 177 -3.13 4.04 -7.99
CA GLY A 177 -4.27 3.96 -8.92
C GLY A 177 -5.49 3.22 -8.37
N THR A 178 -5.43 2.68 -7.16
CA THR A 178 -6.63 2.21 -6.44
C THR A 178 -7.17 3.32 -5.54
N PHE A 179 -8.45 3.64 -5.68
CA PHE A 179 -9.12 4.65 -4.86
C PHE A 179 -10.36 4.06 -4.23
N CYS A 180 -10.48 4.18 -2.91
CA CYS A 180 -11.63 3.71 -2.15
C CYS A 180 -12.17 4.81 -1.23
N GLY A 181 -13.48 4.84 -1.03
CA GLY A 181 -14.13 5.82 -0.18
C GLY A 181 -15.53 5.41 0.23
N SER A 182 -16.00 5.93 1.36
CA SER A 182 -17.32 5.63 1.92
C SER A 182 -18.18 6.88 2.04
N VAL A 183 -19.22 6.99 1.22
CA VAL A 183 -20.24 8.04 1.38
C VAL A 183 -21.17 7.64 2.52
N LEU A 184 -21.20 8.46 3.57
CA LEU A 184 -21.95 8.18 4.80
C LEU A 184 -23.41 8.60 4.63
N LEU A 185 -24.34 7.71 4.97
CA LEU A 185 -25.78 7.93 4.83
C LEU A 185 -26.50 7.90 6.19
N ASN A 186 -27.45 8.80 6.41
CA ASN A 186 -28.29 8.82 7.64
C ASN A 186 -29.46 7.81 7.61
N SER A 187 -29.62 7.07 6.51
CA SER A 187 -30.61 6.01 6.29
C SER A 187 -30.09 4.99 5.27
N VAL A 188 -30.66 3.79 5.22
CA VAL A 188 -30.23 2.69 4.32
C VAL A 188 -30.71 2.85 2.87
N SER A 189 -31.31 3.98 2.50
CA SER A 189 -31.83 4.20 1.14
C SER A 189 -30.72 4.72 0.23
N PHE A 190 -30.58 4.19 -0.98
CA PHE A 190 -29.65 4.71 -1.97
C PHE A 190 -30.21 4.47 -3.36
N ASP A 191 -30.28 5.52 -4.18
CA ASP A 191 -30.79 5.45 -5.54
C ASP A 191 -29.61 5.41 -6.53
N VAL A 192 -29.11 4.19 -6.77
CA VAL A 192 -27.95 3.98 -7.65
C VAL A 192 -28.28 4.32 -9.11
N ASP A 193 -29.51 4.11 -9.56
CA ASP A 193 -29.92 4.44 -10.93
C ASP A 193 -29.94 5.96 -11.14
N LYS A 194 -30.39 6.73 -10.15
CA LYS A 194 -30.23 8.19 -10.14
C LYS A 194 -28.76 8.60 -10.18
N VAL A 195 -27.89 7.98 -9.38
CA VAL A 195 -26.44 8.26 -9.43
C VAL A 195 -25.87 8.01 -10.83
N MET A 196 -26.24 6.91 -11.48
CA MET A 196 -25.80 6.63 -12.86
C MET A 196 -26.33 7.65 -13.86
N ALA A 197 -27.58 8.09 -13.73
CA ALA A 197 -28.17 9.12 -14.59
C ALA A 197 -27.48 10.49 -14.40
N ASP A 198 -27.18 10.86 -13.16
CA ASP A 198 -26.49 12.10 -12.81
C ASP A 198 -25.02 12.04 -13.28
N LEU A 199 -24.33 10.90 -13.15
CA LEU A 199 -22.98 10.68 -13.66
C LEU A 199 -22.89 10.94 -15.17
N LYS A 200 -23.81 10.36 -15.92
CA LYS A 200 -23.92 10.59 -17.37
C LYS A 200 -24.21 12.05 -17.70
N THR A 201 -25.16 12.67 -17.00
CA THR A 201 -25.60 14.04 -17.30
C THR A 201 -24.56 15.09 -16.93
N GLU A 202 -23.87 14.91 -15.80
CA GLU A 202 -22.95 15.91 -15.27
C GLU A 202 -21.52 15.73 -15.76
N TRP A 203 -21.08 14.50 -15.97
CA TRP A 203 -19.69 14.17 -16.26
C TRP A 203 -19.49 13.47 -17.61
N GLY A 204 -20.57 13.12 -18.30
CA GLY A 204 -20.49 12.35 -19.56
C GLY A 204 -19.99 10.92 -19.36
N ILE A 205 -20.07 10.40 -18.14
CA ILE A 205 -19.59 9.04 -17.81
C ILE A 205 -20.65 8.02 -18.22
N GLU A 206 -20.29 7.15 -19.17
CA GLU A 206 -21.12 6.04 -19.65
C GLU A 206 -20.35 4.73 -19.56
N PRO A 207 -20.92 3.66 -18.97
CA PRO A 207 -20.28 2.35 -18.93
C PRO A 207 -19.85 1.84 -20.30
N SER A 208 -18.61 1.32 -20.39
CA SER A 208 -18.16 0.53 -21.53
C SER A 208 -18.57 -0.94 -21.39
N ASP A 209 -18.46 -1.69 -22.49
CA ASP A 209 -18.57 -3.15 -22.45
C ASP A 209 -17.50 -3.73 -21.51
N LYS A 210 -17.84 -4.86 -20.86
CA LYS A 210 -16.91 -5.59 -20.00
C LYS A 210 -15.69 -6.05 -20.83
N PRO A 211 -14.44 -5.83 -20.37
CA PRO A 211 -13.25 -6.33 -21.05
C PRO A 211 -13.29 -7.86 -21.20
N GLY A 212 -12.93 -8.36 -22.40
CA GLY A 212 -13.07 -9.78 -22.76
C GLY A 212 -12.15 -10.73 -22.01
N ASP A 213 -11.05 -10.23 -21.45
CA ASP A 213 -10.02 -11.01 -20.76
C ASP A 213 -10.20 -11.02 -19.22
N MET A 214 -11.21 -10.31 -18.70
CA MET A 214 -11.52 -10.34 -17.26
C MET A 214 -12.52 -11.45 -16.95
N ALA A 215 -12.17 -12.29 -15.96
CA ALA A 215 -12.96 -13.45 -15.54
C ALA A 215 -14.46 -13.11 -15.42
N SER A 216 -15.31 -14.02 -15.91
CA SER A 216 -16.75 -13.93 -15.73
C SER A 216 -17.11 -14.21 -14.28
N ASP A 217 -16.87 -13.25 -13.39
CA ASP A 217 -17.54 -13.26 -12.11
C ASP A 217 -19.03 -12.98 -12.39
N ASP A 218 -19.79 -14.06 -12.49
CA ASP A 218 -21.22 -14.13 -12.26
C ASP A 218 -21.51 -13.76 -10.78
N ALA A 219 -20.98 -12.62 -10.31
CA ALA A 219 -21.51 -11.97 -9.14
C ALA A 219 -22.88 -11.44 -9.58
N SER A 220 -23.93 -12.18 -9.23
CA SER A 220 -25.29 -11.66 -9.23
C SER A 220 -25.24 -10.24 -8.66
N ALA A 221 -25.42 -9.22 -9.50
CA ALA A 221 -25.54 -7.85 -9.03
C ALA A 221 -26.78 -7.82 -8.15
N ASP A 222 -26.58 -7.97 -6.84
CA ASP A 222 -27.58 -7.63 -5.84
C ASP A 222 -28.03 -6.19 -6.12
N GLU A 223 -29.29 -5.86 -5.84
CA GLU A 223 -29.84 -4.51 -6.08
C GLU A 223 -29.01 -3.41 -5.38
N SER A 224 -28.21 -3.80 -4.38
CA SER A 224 -27.31 -2.95 -3.60
C SER A 224 -26.00 -2.56 -4.29
N THR A 225 -25.57 -3.26 -5.34
CA THR A 225 -24.23 -3.10 -5.93
C THR A 225 -24.27 -2.85 -7.44
N ARG A 226 -23.61 -1.77 -7.88
CA ARG A 226 -23.39 -1.47 -9.30
C ARG A 226 -21.90 -1.52 -9.61
N VAL A 227 -21.50 -2.46 -10.46
CA VAL A 227 -20.15 -2.54 -11.04
C VAL A 227 -20.24 -2.20 -12.53
N PHE A 228 -19.35 -1.34 -13.00
CA PHE A 228 -19.22 -1.00 -14.41
C PHE A 228 -17.77 -0.68 -14.79
N TYR A 229 -17.52 -0.60 -16.09
CA TYR A 229 -16.18 -0.35 -16.63
C TYR A 229 -16.13 0.98 -17.38
N LEU A 230 -14.97 1.61 -17.38
CA LEU A 230 -14.60 2.70 -18.29
C LEU A 230 -13.28 2.32 -18.97
N GLY A 231 -13.39 1.77 -20.18
CA GLY A 231 -12.27 1.06 -20.81
C GLY A 231 -11.96 -0.19 -20.00
N GLU A 232 -10.74 -0.29 -19.47
CA GLU A 232 -10.31 -1.40 -18.61
C GLU A 232 -10.50 -1.09 -17.11
N THR A 233 -10.73 0.18 -16.75
CA THR A 233 -10.88 0.58 -15.35
C THR A 233 -12.22 0.13 -14.78
N LEU A 234 -12.16 -0.54 -13.63
CA LEU A 234 -13.33 -1.01 -12.90
C LEU A 234 -13.79 0.06 -11.91
N VAL A 235 -15.10 0.32 -11.89
CA VAL A 235 -15.76 1.18 -10.91
C VAL A 235 -16.84 0.37 -10.20
N ALA A 236 -16.81 0.37 -8.87
CA ALA A 236 -17.82 -0.26 -8.03
C ALA A 236 -18.49 0.76 -7.12
N ILE A 237 -19.83 0.72 -7.05
CA ILE A 237 -20.66 1.52 -6.16
C ILE A 237 -21.57 0.54 -5.39
N SER A 238 -21.32 0.35 -4.11
CA SER A 238 -21.98 -0.67 -3.29
C SER A 238 -22.59 -0.07 -2.03
N LEU A 239 -23.90 -0.20 -1.87
CA LEU A 239 -24.59 0.14 -0.62
C LEU A 239 -24.30 -0.93 0.44
N MET A 240 -23.69 -0.50 1.54
CA MET A 240 -23.56 -1.28 2.75
C MET A 240 -24.64 -0.84 3.74
N PRO A 241 -25.63 -1.70 4.08
CA PRO A 241 -26.73 -1.37 4.99
C PRO A 241 -26.31 -1.37 6.46
N ALA A 242 -25.09 -0.89 6.74
CA ALA A 242 -24.48 -0.82 8.05
C ALA A 242 -23.58 0.41 8.14
N ARG A 243 -23.23 0.80 9.36
CA ARG A 243 -22.19 1.79 9.61
C ARG A 243 -20.85 1.31 9.06
N VAL A 244 -19.94 2.25 8.82
CA VAL A 244 -18.54 1.92 8.61
C VAL A 244 -18.05 1.12 9.84
N PRO A 245 -17.48 -0.08 9.65
CA PRO A 245 -17.08 -0.95 10.76
C PRO A 245 -16.06 -0.30 11.71
N GLY A 246 -15.95 -0.85 12.93
CA GLY A 246 -14.89 -0.47 13.87
C GLY A 246 -14.98 0.94 14.48
N GLY A 247 -15.92 1.79 14.03
CA GLY A 247 -15.99 3.19 14.45
C GLY A 247 -14.85 4.05 13.87
N GLU A 248 -14.21 3.57 12.81
CA GLU A 248 -13.05 4.23 12.19
C GLU A 248 -13.43 5.60 11.62
N ALA A 249 -14.59 5.73 10.96
CA ALA A 249 -15.02 6.99 10.38
C ALA A 249 -15.19 8.06 11.48
N GLU A 250 -15.77 7.70 12.63
CA GLU A 250 -15.88 8.59 13.78
C GLU A 250 -14.52 8.99 14.35
N TYR A 251 -13.59 8.03 14.48
CA TYR A 251 -12.24 8.27 14.98
C TYR A 251 -11.47 9.23 14.06
N TYR A 252 -11.45 8.97 12.76
CA TYR A 252 -10.75 9.82 11.81
C TYR A 252 -11.43 11.17 11.60
N ALA A 253 -12.74 11.28 11.82
CA ALA A 253 -13.44 12.57 11.83
C ALA A 253 -12.94 13.52 12.93
N GLU A 254 -12.34 13.01 14.02
CA GLU A 254 -11.79 13.85 15.10
C GLU A 254 -10.63 14.72 14.64
N THR A 255 -9.94 14.29 13.58
CA THR A 255 -8.79 15.01 13.03
C THR A 255 -9.23 16.24 12.22
N ASN A 256 -10.45 16.27 11.67
CA ASN A 256 -10.88 17.27 10.70
C ASN A 256 -11.15 18.65 11.32
N TYR A 257 -10.14 19.51 11.31
CA TYR A 257 -10.26 20.91 11.76
C TYR A 257 -11.11 21.80 10.83
N MET A 258 -11.37 21.39 9.59
CA MET A 258 -12.16 22.17 8.63
C MET A 258 -13.66 22.05 8.91
N TRP A 259 -14.09 20.96 9.56
CA TRP A 259 -15.49 20.68 9.81
C TRP A 259 -15.76 20.40 11.30
N PRO A 260 -16.06 21.43 12.11
CA PRO A 260 -16.24 21.29 13.56
C PRO A 260 -17.33 20.30 14.00
N LYS A 261 -18.26 19.95 13.11
CA LYS A 261 -19.34 18.99 13.36
C LYS A 261 -19.05 17.59 12.82
N ALA A 262 -17.87 17.33 12.26
CA ALA A 262 -17.55 16.07 11.59
C ALA A 262 -17.88 14.86 12.46
N VAL A 263 -17.42 14.83 13.71
CA VAL A 263 -17.66 13.71 14.65
C VAL A 263 -19.14 13.54 14.98
N GLU A 264 -19.85 14.64 15.30
CA GLU A 264 -21.27 14.60 15.66
C GLU A 264 -22.12 14.08 14.50
N VAL A 265 -21.89 14.60 13.29
CA VAL A 265 -22.61 14.21 12.08
C VAL A 265 -22.27 12.78 11.70
N THR A 266 -20.99 12.41 11.68
CA THR A 266 -20.52 11.06 11.37
C THR A 266 -21.22 10.03 12.25
N LYS A 267 -21.31 10.25 13.57
CA LYS A 267 -22.02 9.33 14.50
C LYS A 267 -23.49 9.05 14.17
N THR A 268 -24.14 9.89 13.35
CA THR A 268 -25.54 9.71 12.94
C THR A 268 -25.72 8.78 11.75
N HIS A 269 -24.65 8.41 11.05
CA HIS A 269 -24.75 7.52 9.90
C HIS A 269 -25.31 6.14 10.29
N LYS A 270 -25.98 5.50 9.34
CA LYS A 270 -26.64 4.19 9.50
C LYS A 270 -26.26 3.21 8.40
N ALA A 271 -25.86 3.74 7.26
CA ALA A 271 -25.38 3.02 6.10
C ALA A 271 -24.19 3.78 5.51
N HIS A 272 -23.45 3.14 4.63
CA HIS A 272 -22.47 3.81 3.77
C HIS A 272 -22.52 3.24 2.36
N VAL A 273 -22.13 4.04 1.38
CA VAL A 273 -21.90 3.59 0.00
C VAL A 273 -20.41 3.52 -0.22
N LEU A 274 -19.91 2.30 -0.38
CA LEU A 274 -18.54 2.05 -0.78
C LEU A 274 -18.38 2.38 -2.27
N VAL A 275 -17.44 3.26 -2.58
CA VAL A 275 -17.07 3.62 -3.95
C VAL A 275 -15.61 3.27 -4.15
N ALA A 276 -15.36 2.36 -5.09
CA ALA A 276 -14.02 1.93 -5.47
C ALA A 276 -13.77 2.17 -6.96
N VAL A 277 -12.56 2.66 -7.29
CA VAL A 277 -12.04 2.79 -8.64
C VAL A 277 -10.70 2.05 -8.68
N LEU A 278 -10.63 1.01 -9.50
CA LEU A 278 -9.42 0.19 -9.68
C LEU A 278 -8.86 0.49 -11.07
N ALA A 279 -7.83 1.34 -11.13
CA ALA A 279 -7.24 1.77 -12.38
C ALA A 279 -6.62 0.61 -13.15
N HIS A 280 -7.12 0.40 -14.37
CA HIS A 280 -6.46 -0.37 -15.41
C HIS A 280 -6.54 0.47 -16.69
N GLY A 281 -5.38 0.80 -17.26
CA GLY A 281 -5.27 1.68 -18.42
C GLY A 281 -5.43 3.20 -18.14
N LEU A 282 -5.76 3.61 -16.91
CA LEU A 282 -5.73 5.01 -16.47
C LEU A 282 -4.50 5.30 -15.60
N THR A 283 -4.00 6.53 -15.68
CA THR A 283 -3.02 7.04 -14.70
C THR A 283 -3.68 7.20 -13.31
N PRO A 284 -2.91 7.20 -12.22
CA PRO A 284 -3.46 7.46 -10.89
C PRO A 284 -4.22 8.79 -10.78
N VAL A 285 -3.76 9.84 -11.49
CA VAL A 285 -4.45 11.14 -11.54
C VAL A 285 -5.82 11.03 -12.21
N GLU A 286 -5.91 10.35 -13.36
CA GLU A 286 -7.18 10.15 -14.06
C GLU A 286 -8.17 9.31 -13.23
N ALA A 287 -7.68 8.23 -12.60
CA ALA A 287 -8.47 7.38 -11.72
C ALA A 287 -8.93 8.12 -10.45
N GLY A 288 -8.07 8.93 -9.85
CA GLY A 288 -8.43 9.79 -8.72
C GLY A 288 -9.48 10.84 -9.09
N LYS A 289 -9.39 11.43 -10.29
CA LYS A 289 -10.41 12.37 -10.80
C LYS A 289 -11.74 11.66 -11.02
N LEU A 290 -11.71 10.45 -11.57
CA LEU A 290 -12.90 9.60 -11.72
C LEU A 290 -13.55 9.29 -10.36
N HIS A 291 -12.75 8.90 -9.36
CA HIS A 291 -13.25 8.63 -8.00
C HIS A 291 -13.96 9.84 -7.39
N VAL A 292 -13.37 11.02 -7.50
CA VAL A 292 -13.98 12.29 -7.04
C VAL A 292 -15.31 12.56 -7.73
N LYS A 293 -15.42 12.34 -9.05
CA LYS A 293 -16.68 12.52 -9.81
C LYS A 293 -17.77 11.59 -9.30
N VAL A 294 -17.44 10.33 -9.02
CA VAL A 294 -18.39 9.33 -8.50
C VAL A 294 -18.83 9.68 -7.09
N ILE A 295 -17.89 9.95 -6.18
CA ILE A 295 -18.18 10.35 -4.80
C ILE A 295 -19.05 11.62 -4.78
N ALA A 296 -18.67 12.67 -5.52
CA ALA A 296 -19.41 13.93 -5.56
C ALA A 296 -20.84 13.75 -6.09
N THR A 297 -21.06 12.81 -6.99
CA THR A 297 -22.40 12.47 -7.47
C THR A 297 -23.20 11.71 -6.40
N CYS A 298 -22.59 10.75 -5.70
CA CYS A 298 -23.21 10.06 -4.57
C CYS A 298 -23.56 11.02 -3.42
N LEU A 299 -22.74 12.03 -3.16
CA LEU A 299 -22.97 13.04 -2.11
C LEU A 299 -24.19 13.94 -2.36
N LYS A 300 -24.74 13.94 -3.59
CA LYS A 300 -25.98 14.67 -3.91
C LYS A 300 -27.25 13.93 -3.49
N GLN A 301 -27.12 12.68 -3.01
CA GLN A 301 -28.25 11.96 -2.42
C GLN A 301 -28.74 12.68 -1.16
N PRO A 302 -30.06 12.84 -0.96
CA PRO A 302 -30.61 13.69 0.10
C PRO A 302 -30.31 13.20 1.52
N ASN A 303 -29.90 11.94 1.67
CA ASN A 303 -29.52 11.33 2.93
C ASN A 303 -28.01 11.16 3.11
N ALA A 304 -27.19 11.62 2.15
CA ALA A 304 -25.74 11.67 2.30
C ALA A 304 -25.35 12.79 3.27
N ILE A 305 -24.52 12.47 4.25
CA ILE A 305 -24.18 13.37 5.35
C ILE A 305 -22.68 13.63 5.49
N GLY A 306 -21.84 12.90 4.77
CA GLY A 306 -20.38 13.06 4.74
C GLY A 306 -19.74 12.03 3.83
N VAL A 307 -18.43 12.15 3.61
CA VAL A 307 -17.63 11.11 2.95
C VAL A 307 -16.37 10.85 3.75
N TYR A 308 -16.13 9.57 4.05
CA TYR A 308 -14.89 9.08 4.65
C TYR A 308 -13.92 8.65 3.55
N VAL A 309 -12.85 9.41 3.38
CA VAL A 309 -11.76 9.21 2.40
C VAL A 309 -10.47 9.85 2.93
N SER A 310 -9.32 9.31 2.51
CA SER A 310 -8.00 9.90 2.80
C SER A 310 -7.77 10.18 4.29
N GLY A 311 -8.16 9.25 5.17
CA GLY A 311 -7.91 9.34 6.62
C GLY A 311 -8.72 10.42 7.34
N THR A 312 -9.82 10.92 6.74
CA THR A 312 -10.73 11.86 7.40
C THR A 312 -12.15 11.81 6.84
N VAL A 313 -13.08 12.57 7.45
CA VAL A 313 -14.46 12.70 6.95
C VAL A 313 -14.71 14.13 6.47
N PHE A 314 -15.01 14.30 5.19
CA PHE A 314 -15.32 15.60 4.59
C PHE A 314 -16.81 15.92 4.61
N GLN A 315 -17.11 17.21 4.74
CA GLN A 315 -18.46 17.75 4.60
C GLN A 315 -18.92 17.63 3.13
N PRO A 316 -20.16 17.20 2.85
CA PRO A 316 -20.65 17.01 1.47
C PRO A 316 -20.48 18.25 0.59
N GLU A 317 -20.86 19.43 1.08
CA GLU A 317 -20.78 20.66 0.29
C GLU A 317 -19.34 21.02 -0.10
N PHE A 318 -18.39 20.88 0.84
CA PHE A 318 -16.97 21.11 0.58
C PHE A 318 -16.45 20.19 -0.54
N TYR A 319 -16.74 18.89 -0.45
CA TYR A 319 -16.28 17.92 -1.43
C TYR A 319 -16.89 18.18 -2.82
N ILE A 320 -18.19 18.49 -2.86
CA ILE A 320 -18.89 18.83 -4.10
C ILE A 320 -18.34 20.13 -4.72
N GLU A 321 -18.01 21.14 -3.91
CA GLU A 321 -17.40 22.38 -4.38
C GLU A 321 -16.03 22.12 -5.05
N VAL A 322 -15.16 21.32 -4.42
CA VAL A 322 -13.87 20.95 -5.01
C VAL A 322 -14.05 20.16 -6.30
N ALA A 323 -15.02 19.23 -6.36
CA ALA A 323 -15.33 18.52 -7.59
C ALA A 323 -15.82 19.45 -8.71
N ASN A 324 -16.65 20.46 -8.38
CA ASN A 324 -17.12 21.44 -9.36
C ASN A 324 -15.98 22.31 -9.89
N MET A 325 -14.98 22.66 -9.07
CA MET A 325 -13.79 23.39 -9.54
C MET A 325 -12.98 22.59 -10.59
N MET A 326 -12.94 21.27 -10.48
CA MET A 326 -12.35 20.37 -11.50
C MET A 326 -13.22 20.32 -12.77
N LYS A 327 -14.53 20.53 -12.66
CA LYS A 327 -15.44 20.58 -13.81
C LYS A 327 -15.25 21.86 -14.64
N GLU A 328 -14.92 22.96 -13.98
CA GLU A 328 -14.69 24.26 -14.62
C GLU A 328 -13.36 24.33 -15.37
N ASP A 329 -12.35 23.61 -14.90
CA ASP A 329 -11.03 23.50 -15.51
C ASP A 329 -10.51 22.07 -15.37
N GLU A 330 -10.37 21.37 -16.50
CA GLU A 330 -9.98 19.96 -16.54
C GLU A 330 -8.54 19.74 -16.04
N GLU A 331 -7.68 20.75 -16.11
CA GLU A 331 -6.31 20.69 -15.58
C GLU A 331 -6.28 20.81 -14.04
N ASN A 332 -7.36 21.31 -13.44
CA ASN A 332 -7.42 21.51 -12.01
C ASN A 332 -7.44 20.16 -11.27
N LEU A 333 -6.56 20.03 -10.27
CA LEU A 333 -6.41 18.84 -9.46
C LEU A 333 -7.17 19.02 -8.15
N PRO A 334 -8.13 18.14 -7.81
CA PRO A 334 -8.87 18.21 -6.56
C PRO A 334 -8.04 17.67 -5.37
N VAL A 335 -6.81 18.15 -5.20
CA VAL A 335 -5.84 17.67 -4.19
C VAL A 335 -6.41 17.68 -2.78
N LEU A 336 -7.22 18.69 -2.43
CA LEU A 336 -7.87 18.80 -1.12
C LEU A 336 -8.90 17.69 -0.82
N THR A 337 -9.32 16.92 -1.83
CA THR A 337 -10.17 15.73 -1.66
C THR A 337 -9.41 14.42 -1.75
N TRP A 338 -8.17 14.45 -2.27
CA TRP A 338 -7.29 13.30 -2.41
C TRP A 338 -6.34 13.14 -1.24
N VAL A 339 -5.82 14.26 -0.74
CA VAL A 339 -4.78 14.31 0.28
C VAL A 339 -5.29 15.13 1.45
N TYR A 340 -5.44 14.47 2.60
CA TYR A 340 -5.72 15.16 3.84
C TYR A 340 -4.44 15.77 4.40
N LEU A 341 -4.51 17.04 4.80
CA LEU A 341 -3.41 17.76 5.44
C LEU A 341 -3.67 17.85 6.94
N GLY A 342 -3.07 16.95 7.71
CA GLY A 342 -3.19 16.92 9.16
C GLY A 342 -2.25 17.91 9.84
N LEU A 343 -2.72 18.54 10.92
CA LEU A 343 -2.01 19.60 11.62
C LEU A 343 -1.98 19.32 13.12
N TYR A 344 -0.82 19.51 13.74
CA TYR A 344 -0.71 19.45 15.20
C TYR A 344 0.46 20.29 15.71
N ARG A 345 0.43 20.60 17.01
CA ARG A 345 1.49 21.36 17.68
C ARG A 345 2.25 20.46 18.65
N SER A 346 3.57 20.54 18.61
CA SER A 346 4.50 19.91 19.54
C SER A 346 5.30 20.97 20.31
N GLU A 347 6.17 20.53 21.22
CA GLU A 347 7.11 21.44 21.91
C GLU A 347 8.11 22.10 20.95
N GLU A 348 8.42 21.41 19.84
CA GLU A 348 9.38 21.88 18.84
C GLU A 348 8.77 22.90 17.87
N GLY A 349 7.46 22.89 17.65
CA GLY A 349 6.77 23.84 16.76
C GLY A 349 5.45 23.35 16.21
N ASN A 350 5.05 23.91 15.07
CA ASN A 350 3.89 23.46 14.32
C ASN A 350 4.31 22.37 13.33
N ASN A 351 3.48 21.33 13.21
CA ASN A 351 3.73 20.18 12.36
C ASN A 351 2.58 20.03 11.36
N ILE A 352 2.89 19.56 10.16
CA ILE A 352 1.93 19.20 9.12
C ILE A 352 2.35 17.90 8.45
N TYR A 353 1.38 17.07 8.08
CA TYR A 353 1.61 15.83 7.36
C TYR A 353 0.56 15.63 6.26
N THR A 354 0.92 14.89 5.22
CA THR A 354 -0.02 14.41 4.21
C THR A 354 -0.57 13.02 4.58
N TYR A 355 -1.77 12.73 4.10
CA TYR A 355 -2.35 11.39 4.10
C TYR A 355 -3.18 11.19 2.83
N GLY A 356 -2.83 10.20 2.02
CA GLY A 356 -3.45 9.89 0.72
C GLY A 356 -2.52 10.07 -0.48
N MET A 357 -1.24 10.41 -0.28
CA MET A 357 -0.24 10.50 -1.35
C MET A 357 0.08 9.11 -1.95
N THR A 358 -0.02 8.06 -1.13
CA THR A 358 0.28 6.67 -1.51
C THR A 358 -0.62 6.15 -2.63
N ALA A 359 -1.88 6.60 -2.71
CA ALA A 359 -2.80 6.29 -3.80
C ALA A 359 -2.28 6.76 -5.19
N PHE A 360 -1.30 7.67 -5.20
CA PHE A 360 -0.60 8.16 -6.40
C PHE A 360 0.82 7.59 -6.55
N GLY A 361 1.20 6.61 -5.72
CA GLY A 361 2.55 6.02 -5.71
C GLY A 361 3.60 6.96 -5.16
N LYS A 362 3.21 7.86 -4.25
CA LYS A 362 4.08 8.87 -3.64
C LYS A 362 4.13 8.65 -2.13
N GLU A 363 5.31 8.78 -1.55
CA GLU A 363 5.48 8.71 -0.08
C GLU A 363 4.75 9.89 0.59
N GLU A 364 4.23 9.65 1.79
CA GLU A 364 3.70 10.74 2.62
C GLU A 364 4.83 11.69 3.04
N ILE A 365 4.48 12.97 3.23
CA ILE A 365 5.40 14.07 3.48
C ILE A 365 5.02 14.73 4.81
N GLU A 366 6.03 15.00 5.64
CA GLU A 366 5.88 15.73 6.89
C GLU A 366 6.81 16.95 6.96
N ILE A 367 6.32 18.01 7.60
CA ILE A 367 7.14 19.13 8.07
C ILE A 367 6.99 19.15 9.59
N LEU A 368 8.10 18.99 10.30
CA LEU A 368 8.13 18.86 11.75
C LEU A 368 8.77 20.09 12.40
N GLY A 369 8.25 20.52 13.55
CA GLY A 369 8.87 21.54 14.39
C GLY A 369 8.95 22.94 13.77
N SER A 370 8.15 23.24 12.74
CA SER A 370 8.22 24.51 12.02
C SER A 370 7.84 25.70 12.88
N LYS A 371 8.49 26.84 12.61
CA LYS A 371 8.15 28.14 13.23
C LYS A 371 7.07 28.89 12.45
N HIS A 372 6.73 28.45 11.24
CA HIS A 372 5.65 29.01 10.45
C HIS A 372 4.29 28.69 11.05
N ASN A 373 3.30 29.55 10.77
CA ASN A 373 1.92 29.32 11.25
C ASN A 373 1.19 28.28 10.38
N PHE A 374 0.08 27.73 10.89
CA PHE A 374 -0.65 26.68 10.17
C PHE A 374 -1.11 27.08 8.76
N PRO A 375 -1.69 28.27 8.52
CA PRO A 375 -2.01 28.71 7.16
C PRO A 375 -0.81 28.73 6.19
N GLU A 376 0.37 29.15 6.65
CA GLU A 376 1.60 29.11 5.83
C GLU A 376 2.02 27.67 5.52
N LEU A 377 1.99 26.77 6.53
CA LEU A 377 2.29 25.35 6.36
C LEU A 377 1.33 24.65 5.42
N GLN A 378 0.02 24.88 5.58
CA GLN A 378 -1.02 24.31 4.72
C GLN A 378 -0.83 24.72 3.27
N ARG A 379 -0.60 26.01 3.03
CA ARG A 379 -0.36 26.52 1.68
C ARG A 379 0.86 25.85 1.06
N PHE A 380 1.97 25.81 1.79
CA PHE A 380 3.22 25.24 1.32
C PHE A 380 3.09 23.74 1.03
N MET A 381 2.52 22.96 1.95
CA MET A 381 2.29 21.53 1.76
C MET A 381 1.31 21.24 0.62
N LEU A 382 0.28 22.06 0.44
CA LEU A 382 -0.65 21.95 -0.68
C LEU A 382 0.05 22.21 -2.02
N GLU A 383 0.91 23.23 -2.09
CA GLU A 383 1.73 23.53 -3.28
C GLU A 383 2.66 22.33 -3.61
N ILE A 384 3.25 21.69 -2.59
CA ILE A 384 4.07 20.48 -2.75
C ILE A 384 3.23 19.31 -3.27
N ALA A 385 2.12 18.98 -2.62
CA ALA A 385 1.26 17.87 -3.03
C ALA A 385 0.74 18.06 -4.47
N TYR A 386 0.36 19.30 -4.83
CA TYR A 386 -0.06 19.64 -6.18
C TYR A 386 1.07 19.44 -7.21
N TYR A 387 2.29 19.88 -6.90
CA TYR A 387 3.45 19.70 -7.77
C TYR A 387 3.80 18.21 -7.93
N VAL A 388 3.90 17.48 -6.82
CA VAL A 388 4.29 16.07 -6.79
C VAL A 388 3.30 15.20 -7.54
N ILE A 389 1.99 15.37 -7.29
CA ILE A 389 0.94 14.60 -7.98
C ILE A 389 0.80 15.06 -9.43
N GLY A 390 0.67 16.37 -9.66
CA GLY A 390 0.36 16.92 -10.98
C GLY A 390 1.49 16.79 -12.00
N SER A 391 2.74 16.85 -11.54
CA SER A 391 3.92 16.68 -12.39
C SER A 391 4.51 15.27 -12.34
N ASP A 392 3.84 14.34 -11.65
CA ASP A 392 4.30 12.97 -11.42
C ASP A 392 5.76 12.88 -10.92
N VAL A 393 6.13 13.77 -10.00
CA VAL A 393 7.50 13.85 -9.47
C VAL A 393 7.65 12.85 -8.33
N THR A 394 8.75 12.10 -8.32
CA THR A 394 9.13 11.27 -7.18
C THR A 394 10.26 11.97 -6.43
N LEU A 395 9.95 12.45 -5.23
CA LEU A 395 10.94 13.04 -4.33
C LEU A 395 11.77 11.94 -3.68
N ARG A 396 13.08 12.17 -3.50
CA ARG A 396 13.99 11.20 -2.88
C ARG A 396 14.81 11.82 -1.76
N GLU A 397 15.22 10.98 -0.82
CA GLU A 397 16.19 11.36 0.21
C GLU A 397 17.47 11.95 -0.42
N GLY A 398 17.99 13.02 0.20
CA GLY A 398 19.20 13.71 -0.24
C GLY A 398 18.97 14.68 -1.39
N GLU A 399 17.78 14.70 -1.99
CA GLU A 399 17.38 15.74 -2.93
C GLU A 399 16.99 17.03 -2.20
N THR A 400 16.72 18.06 -2.99
CA THR A 400 16.35 19.38 -2.47
C THR A 400 15.14 19.88 -3.23
N LEU A 401 14.03 20.09 -2.53
CA LEU A 401 12.86 20.73 -3.08
C LEU A 401 13.17 22.20 -3.34
N SER A 402 13.16 22.60 -4.61
CA SER A 402 13.40 23.98 -5.01
C SER A 402 12.07 24.65 -5.35
N VAL A 403 11.62 25.56 -4.49
CA VAL A 403 10.40 26.35 -4.73
C VAL A 403 10.72 27.67 -5.44
N SER A 404 11.98 28.12 -5.37
CA SER A 404 12.54 29.23 -6.18
C SER A 404 14.05 29.05 -6.38
N GLU A 405 14.71 29.94 -7.13
CA GLU A 405 16.18 29.93 -7.28
C GLU A 405 16.92 30.05 -5.94
N GLU A 406 16.30 30.71 -4.95
CA GLU A 406 16.90 31.04 -3.66
C GLU A 406 16.44 30.11 -2.52
N GLN A 407 15.25 29.51 -2.62
CA GLN A 407 14.69 28.64 -1.57
C GLN A 407 14.78 27.17 -1.96
N LYS A 408 15.54 26.44 -1.14
CA LYS A 408 15.94 25.06 -1.33
C LYS A 408 15.80 24.32 -0.02
N PHE A 409 14.92 23.34 0.02
CA PHE A 409 14.59 22.59 1.22
C PHE A 409 15.13 21.17 1.10
N PRO A 410 16.11 20.77 1.93
CA PRO A 410 16.62 19.40 1.95
C PRO A 410 15.50 18.40 2.26
N ILE A 411 15.58 17.24 1.64
CA ILE A 411 14.65 16.14 1.85
C ILE A 411 15.39 15.02 2.59
N THR A 412 14.89 14.63 3.75
CA THR A 412 15.33 13.42 4.45
C THR A 412 14.21 12.39 4.47
N ARG A 413 14.54 11.12 4.70
CA ARG A 413 13.55 10.05 4.81
C ARG A 413 13.70 9.38 6.16
N SER A 414 12.62 9.29 6.92
CA SER A 414 12.62 8.69 8.26
C SER A 414 11.25 8.15 8.61
N ARG A 415 11.14 7.39 9.70
CA ARG A 415 9.84 6.96 10.23
C ARG A 415 8.90 8.15 10.42
N GLY A 416 7.62 7.94 10.10
CA GLY A 416 6.58 8.94 10.27
C GLY A 416 6.39 9.35 11.73
N GLY A 417 6.20 10.65 11.95
CA GLY A 417 5.91 11.21 13.27
C GLY A 417 4.41 11.17 13.59
N ALA A 418 3.57 11.38 12.58
CA ALA A 418 2.11 11.40 12.70
C ALA A 418 1.38 10.35 11.86
N VAL A 419 2.06 9.76 10.87
CA VAL A 419 1.53 8.68 10.02
C VAL A 419 2.41 7.44 10.12
N GLU A 420 1.82 6.27 9.93
CA GLU A 420 2.56 5.00 9.97
C GLU A 420 3.49 4.86 8.76
N GLY A 421 4.53 4.04 8.89
CA GLY A 421 5.50 3.80 7.82
C GLY A 421 6.62 4.85 7.74
N MET A 422 7.29 4.87 6.59
CA MET A 422 8.35 5.82 6.26
C MET A 422 7.77 7.03 5.53
N THR A 423 8.33 8.20 5.78
CA THR A 423 7.88 9.44 5.15
C THR A 423 9.04 10.35 4.83
N LEU A 424 8.82 11.24 3.86
CA LEU A 424 9.75 12.29 3.51
C LEU A 424 9.59 13.47 4.47
N LYS A 425 10.70 14.02 4.92
CA LYS A 425 10.74 15.21 5.77
C LYS A 425 11.28 16.38 4.97
N ILE A 426 10.55 17.49 5.03
CA ILE A 426 10.96 18.76 4.43
C ILE A 426 11.15 19.77 5.55
N GLU A 427 12.34 20.33 5.65
CA GLU A 427 12.63 21.41 6.61
C GLU A 427 12.06 22.72 6.07
N TYR A 428 11.07 23.30 6.76
CA TYR A 428 10.41 24.56 6.37
C TYR A 428 10.11 25.45 7.57
#